data_AF-A0A832CTU0-F1
#
_entry.id   AF-A0A832CTU0-F1
#
_cell.length_a   1.000
_cell.length_b   1.000
_cell.length_c   1.000
_cell.angle_alpha   90.00
_cell.angle_beta   90.00
_cell.angle_gamma   90.00
#
_symmetry.space_group_name_H-M   'P 1'
#
loop_
_entity.id
_entity.type
_entity.pdbx_description
1 polymer ?
#
loop_
_entity_poly.entity_id
_entity_poly.type
_entity_poly.pdbx_seq_one_letter_code
_entity_poly.pdbx_strand_id
1 'polypeptide(L)'
;MPRRRPAASRRQFLHTAAAATLATAAGPVLLGAERKSGSGLPVIGTGEHTYEVQHGWGELPDHVVWGDTHGVAIDAAGLVYIKHRSDASEPMDSIVVFDPQGKYVRSFGKEYHG
;
A
#
# COMPACT_ATOMS: atom_id res chain seq x y z
N MET A 1 71.84 -8.26 -32.91
CA MET A 1 70.62 -9.01 -32.58
C MET A 1 69.59 -8.07 -31.96
N PRO A 2 68.38 -7.88 -32.51
CA PRO A 2 67.31 -7.21 -31.80
C PRO A 2 66.47 -8.23 -30.99
N ARG A 3 66.18 -7.87 -29.74
CA ARG A 3 65.39 -8.65 -28.77
C ARG A 3 63.91 -8.73 -29.20
N ARG A 4 63.33 -9.93 -29.21
CA ARG A 4 61.89 -10.15 -29.42
C ARG A 4 61.07 -9.45 -28.32
N ARG A 5 60.03 -8.69 -28.70
CA ARG A 5 59.01 -8.18 -27.76
C ARG A 5 58.19 -9.36 -27.20
N PRO A 6 57.80 -9.37 -25.92
CA PRO A 6 56.95 -10.42 -25.37
C PRO A 6 55.57 -10.33 -26.02
N ALA A 7 55.13 -11.40 -26.69
CA ALA A 7 53.75 -11.51 -27.17
C ALA A 7 52.84 -11.72 -25.95
N ALA A 8 51.76 -10.94 -25.84
CA ALA A 8 50.77 -11.10 -24.79
C ALA A 8 50.25 -12.55 -24.78
N SER A 9 50.34 -13.23 -23.64
CA SER A 9 49.96 -14.64 -23.54
C SER A 9 48.44 -14.80 -23.47
N ARG A 10 47.93 -15.95 -23.94
CA ARG A 10 46.50 -16.32 -23.82
C ARG A 10 45.98 -16.20 -22.37
N ARG A 11 46.84 -16.50 -21.40
CA ARG A 11 46.55 -16.35 -19.96
C ARG A 11 46.34 -14.88 -19.59
N GLN A 12 47.17 -13.97 -20.11
CA GLN A 12 47.02 -12.54 -19.88
C GLN A 12 45.73 -12.00 -20.51
N PHE A 13 45.35 -12.47 -21.69
CA PHE A 13 44.06 -12.12 -22.31
C PHE A 13 42.87 -12.57 -21.45
N LEU A 14 42.89 -13.81 -20.93
CA LEU A 14 41.81 -14.31 -20.07
C LEU A 14 41.71 -13.55 -18.74
N HIS A 15 42.85 -13.16 -18.13
CA HIS A 15 42.85 -12.31 -16.93
C HIS A 15 42.26 -10.92 -17.20
N THR A 16 42.64 -10.28 -18.31
CA THR A 16 42.13 -8.95 -18.65
C THR A 16 40.64 -8.99 -19.05
N ALA A 17 40.21 -10.03 -19.77
CA ALA A 17 38.81 -10.22 -20.15
C ALA A 17 37.91 -10.51 -18.93
N ALA A 18 38.37 -11.32 -17.97
CA ALA A 18 37.63 -11.62 -16.75
C ALA A 18 37.48 -10.39 -15.83
N ALA A 19 38.46 -9.47 -15.83
CA ALA A 19 38.36 -8.22 -15.08
C ALA A 19 37.35 -7.24 -15.70
N ALA A 20 37.20 -7.24 -17.03
CA ALA A 20 36.29 -6.35 -17.73
C ALA A 20 34.80 -6.73 -17.56
N THR A 21 34.47 -8.01 -17.39
CA THR A 21 33.09 -8.48 -17.26
C THR A 21 32.48 -8.22 -15.88
N LEU A 22 33.28 -8.14 -14.82
CA LEU A 22 32.81 -7.82 -13.46
C LEU A 22 32.35 -6.36 -13.35
N ALA A 23 32.95 -5.44 -14.12
CA ALA A 23 32.59 -4.01 -14.07
C ALA A 23 31.23 -3.70 -14.73
N THR A 24 30.79 -4.51 -15.68
CA THR A 24 29.49 -4.32 -16.37
C THR A 24 28.33 -5.07 -15.71
N ALA A 25 28.60 -6.06 -14.86
CA ALA A 25 27.58 -6.86 -14.18
C ALA A 25 26.95 -6.16 -12.95
N ALA A 26 27.51 -5.02 -12.52
CA ALA A 26 27.01 -4.21 -11.41
C ALA A 26 26.06 -3.07 -11.85
N GLY A 27 25.53 -3.12 -13.07
CA GLY A 27 24.41 -2.26 -13.46
C GLY A 27 23.19 -2.54 -12.59
N PRO A 28 22.22 -1.62 -12.44
CA PRO A 28 21.10 -1.82 -11.53
C PRO A 28 20.18 -2.90 -12.11
N VAL A 29 20.37 -4.14 -11.69
CA VAL A 29 19.57 -5.32 -12.08
C VAL A 29 18.08 -5.15 -11.71
N LEU A 30 17.75 -4.13 -10.90
CA LEU A 30 16.41 -3.81 -10.43
C LEU A 30 15.74 -2.62 -11.15
N LEU A 31 16.37 -2.03 -12.17
CA LEU A 31 15.71 -1.03 -13.02
C LEU A 31 14.52 -1.68 -13.75
N GLY A 32 13.30 -1.35 -13.31
CA GLY A 32 12.06 -1.94 -13.83
C GLY A 32 11.61 -3.22 -13.09
N ALA A 33 12.26 -3.60 -11.99
CA ALA A 33 11.75 -4.66 -11.14
C ALA A 33 10.46 -4.20 -10.45
N GLU A 34 9.34 -4.72 -10.94
CA GLU A 34 8.01 -4.45 -10.39
C GLU A 34 7.83 -5.24 -9.07
N ARG A 35 7.24 -4.61 -8.04
CA ARG A 35 6.95 -5.28 -6.76
C ARG A 35 5.82 -6.30 -6.96
N LYS A 36 6.17 -7.52 -7.36
CA LYS A 36 5.23 -8.65 -7.55
C LYS A 36 4.94 -9.45 -6.28
N SER A 37 5.54 -9.07 -5.15
CA SER A 37 5.33 -9.75 -3.85
C SER A 37 3.89 -9.68 -3.36
N GLY A 38 3.07 -8.78 -3.93
CA GLY A 38 1.71 -8.52 -3.42
C GLY A 38 1.70 -7.90 -2.03
N SER A 39 2.85 -7.43 -1.53
CA SER A 39 3.00 -6.89 -0.17
C SER A 39 2.62 -5.42 -0.03
N GLY A 40 2.24 -4.75 -1.12
CA GLY A 40 1.73 -3.38 -1.11
C GLY A 40 0.22 -3.37 -0.83
N LEU A 41 -0.30 -2.20 -0.45
CA LEU A 41 -1.75 -2.02 -0.35
C LEU A 41 -2.39 -2.20 -1.74
N PRO A 42 -3.59 -2.80 -1.82
CA PRO A 42 -4.29 -2.91 -3.09
C PRO A 42 -4.53 -1.53 -3.71
N VAL A 43 -4.25 -1.39 -5.01
CA VAL A 43 -4.57 -0.19 -5.76
C VAL A 43 -5.83 -0.46 -6.58
N ILE A 44 -6.83 0.41 -6.45
CA ILE A 44 -8.08 0.37 -7.20
C ILE A 44 -8.17 1.57 -8.14
N GLY A 45 -9.10 1.51 -9.11
CA GLY A 45 -9.31 2.56 -10.10
C GLY A 45 -8.49 2.36 -11.38
N THR A 46 -8.61 3.29 -12.32
CA THR A 46 -7.98 3.22 -13.65
C THR A 46 -7.63 4.63 -14.16
N GLY A 47 -6.69 4.71 -15.10
CA GLY A 47 -6.25 5.98 -15.69
C GLY A 47 -5.61 6.91 -14.65
N GLU A 48 -6.07 8.15 -14.61
CA GLU A 48 -5.58 9.18 -13.67
C GLU A 48 -6.14 9.05 -12.25
N HIS A 49 -7.17 8.21 -12.05
CA HIS A 49 -7.87 8.09 -10.78
C HIS A 49 -7.64 6.71 -10.19
N THR A 50 -6.48 6.55 -9.55
CA THR A 50 -6.12 5.36 -8.79
C THR A 50 -5.97 5.69 -7.32
N TYR A 51 -6.35 4.74 -6.46
CA TYR A 51 -6.36 4.93 -5.01
C TYR A 51 -5.78 3.70 -4.32
N GLU A 52 -4.96 3.92 -3.30
CA GLU A 52 -4.50 2.87 -2.41
C GLU A 52 -5.56 2.57 -1.34
N VAL A 53 -5.91 1.30 -1.19
CA VAL A 53 -6.88 0.85 -0.19
C VAL A 53 -6.20 0.72 1.17
N GLN A 54 -6.53 1.63 2.08
CA GLN A 54 -6.14 1.53 3.48
C GLN A 54 -7.11 0.60 4.23
N HIS A 55 -6.62 -0.56 4.62
CA HIS A 55 -7.40 -1.53 5.38
C HIS A 55 -7.35 -1.26 6.89
N GLY A 56 -8.37 -1.71 7.62
CA GLY A 56 -8.39 -1.65 9.09
C GLY A 56 -8.63 -0.26 9.68
N TRP A 57 -9.06 0.70 8.87
CA TRP A 57 -9.48 2.02 9.33
C TRP A 57 -10.92 1.95 9.89
N GLY A 58 -11.18 2.69 10.98
CA GLY A 58 -12.51 2.79 11.60
C GLY A 58 -12.72 1.77 12.73
N GLU A 59 -12.06 2.00 13.86
CA GLU A 59 -12.18 1.16 15.06
C GLU A 59 -13.55 1.33 15.72
N LEU A 60 -14.37 0.27 15.70
CA LEU A 60 -15.69 0.31 16.32
C LEU A 60 -15.62 0.17 17.84
N PRO A 61 -16.51 0.85 18.58
CA PRO A 61 -16.73 0.56 19.99
C PRO A 61 -17.54 -0.74 20.16
N ASP A 62 -17.40 -1.39 21.32
CA ASP A 62 -17.99 -2.71 21.60
C ASP A 62 -19.53 -2.79 21.46
N HIS A 63 -20.23 -1.65 21.60
CA HIS A 63 -21.69 -1.59 21.52
C HIS A 63 -22.24 -1.35 20.11
N VAL A 64 -21.37 -1.21 19.09
CA VAL A 64 -21.78 -1.04 17.70
C VAL A 64 -21.25 -2.20 16.86
N VAL A 65 -22.12 -2.76 16.05
CA VAL A 65 -21.76 -3.75 15.03
C VAL A 65 -22.10 -3.17 13.67
N TRP A 66 -21.16 -3.22 12.72
CA TRP A 66 -21.46 -2.78 11.36
C TRP A 66 -22.57 -3.63 10.73
N GLY A 67 -23.42 -2.96 9.95
CA GLY A 67 -24.24 -3.60 8.93
C GLY A 67 -24.07 -2.82 7.62
N ASP A 68 -25.14 -2.60 6.86
CA ASP A 68 -25.06 -1.95 5.56
C ASP A 68 -24.70 -0.45 5.67
N THR A 69 -23.48 -0.09 5.29
CA THR A 69 -23.00 1.30 5.25
C THR A 69 -23.40 1.98 3.94
N HIS A 70 -24.22 3.03 4.01
CA HIS A 70 -24.83 3.66 2.83
C HIS A 70 -24.66 5.17 2.77
N GLY A 71 -24.01 5.79 3.77
CA GLY A 71 -23.74 7.21 3.78
C GLY A 71 -22.41 7.53 4.44
N VAL A 72 -21.65 8.43 3.80
CA VAL A 72 -20.41 9.00 4.35
C VAL A 72 -20.45 10.52 4.22
N ALA A 73 -20.01 11.21 5.27
CA ALA A 73 -19.82 12.65 5.24
C ALA A 73 -18.56 13.03 6.03
N ILE A 74 -17.94 14.15 5.67
CA ILE A 74 -16.76 14.69 6.35
C ILE A 74 -17.06 16.14 6.72
N ASP A 75 -16.84 16.52 7.98
CA ASP A 75 -17.05 17.90 8.42
C ASP A 75 -15.78 18.77 8.26
N ALA A 76 -15.90 20.06 8.60
CA ALA A 76 -14.78 21.01 8.51
C ALA A 76 -13.63 20.75 9.49
N ALA A 77 -13.86 19.95 10.54
CA ALA A 77 -12.83 19.50 11.47
C ALA A 77 -12.14 18.20 11.00
N GLY A 78 -12.61 17.62 9.90
CA GLY A 78 -12.11 16.35 9.36
C GLY A 78 -12.71 15.12 10.03
N LEU A 79 -13.76 15.25 10.83
CA LEU A 79 -14.46 14.10 11.39
C LEU A 79 -15.21 13.37 10.28
N VAL A 80 -15.10 12.05 10.27
CA VAL A 80 -15.72 11.17 9.28
C VAL A 80 -16.95 10.52 9.90
N TYR A 81 -18.10 10.74 9.28
CA TYR A 81 -19.40 10.23 9.71
C TYR A 81 -19.78 9.09 8.78
N ILE A 82 -20.03 7.91 9.34
CA ILE A 82 -20.52 6.76 8.59
C ILE A 82 -21.89 6.37 9.11
N LYS A 83 -22.88 6.39 8.22
CA LYS A 83 -24.22 5.89 8.49
C LYS A 83 -24.32 4.42 8.08
N HIS A 84 -24.79 3.60 9.00
CA HIS A 84 -25.06 2.19 8.76
C HIS A 84 -26.48 1.81 9.17
N ARG A 85 -26.93 0.67 8.65
CA ARG A 85 -28.16 0.00 9.02
C ARG A 85 -27.81 -1.34 9.64
N SER A 86 -28.51 -1.78 10.67
CA SER A 86 -28.35 -3.12 11.23
C SER A 86 -29.69 -3.79 11.50
N ASP A 87 -29.68 -5.11 11.38
CA ASP A 87 -30.76 -6.02 11.71
C ASP A 87 -30.69 -6.53 13.16
N ALA A 88 -29.79 -5.99 13.99
CA ALA A 88 -29.70 -6.36 15.39
C ALA A 88 -31.03 -6.16 16.12
N SER A 89 -31.38 -7.11 16.99
CA SER A 89 -32.65 -7.11 17.71
C SER A 89 -32.77 -5.95 18.69
N GLU A 90 -31.66 -5.60 19.34
CA GLU A 90 -31.56 -4.45 20.22
C GLU A 90 -31.19 -3.21 19.43
N PRO A 91 -31.90 -2.07 19.61
CA PRO A 91 -31.55 -0.85 18.91
C PRO A 91 -30.14 -0.39 19.28
N MET A 92 -29.40 0.12 18.28
CA MET A 92 -28.09 0.74 18.47
C MET A 92 -27.96 2.03 17.64
N ASP A 93 -26.91 2.78 17.94
CA ASP A 93 -26.61 3.99 17.17
C ASP A 93 -26.36 3.65 15.70
N SER A 94 -26.93 4.45 14.79
CA SER A 94 -26.87 4.22 13.34
C SER A 94 -25.84 5.11 12.64
N ILE A 95 -25.21 6.03 13.37
CA ILE A 95 -24.13 6.88 12.88
C ILE A 95 -22.94 6.74 13.82
N VAL A 96 -21.78 6.42 13.26
CA VAL A 96 -20.49 6.40 13.97
C VAL A 96 -19.59 7.49 13.41
N VAL A 97 -18.92 8.20 14.31
CA VAL A 97 -18.03 9.31 13.98
C VAL A 97 -16.61 8.95 14.37
N PHE A 98 -15.70 9.12 13.42
CA PHE A 98 -14.28 8.87 13.58
C PHE A 98 -13.47 10.15 13.35
N ASP A 99 -12.26 10.20 13.91
CA ASP A 99 -11.25 11.16 13.48
C ASP A 99 -10.63 10.73 12.12
N PRO A 100 -9.79 11.57 11.49
CA PRO A 100 -9.16 11.21 10.21
C PRO A 100 -8.31 9.93 10.26
N GLN A 101 -7.83 9.54 11.44
CA GLN A 101 -7.02 8.34 11.66
C GLN A 101 -7.88 7.09 11.89
N GLY A 102 -9.21 7.23 11.96
CA GLY A 102 -10.14 6.13 12.12
C GLY A 102 -10.38 5.74 13.58
N LYS A 103 -9.97 6.60 14.52
CA LYS A 103 -10.27 6.40 15.94
C LYS A 103 -11.72 6.80 16.21
N TYR A 104 -12.45 5.96 16.95
CA TYR A 104 -13.78 6.29 17.41
C TYR A 104 -13.80 7.58 18.23
N VAL A 105 -14.73 8.48 17.89
CA VAL A 105 -14.98 9.74 18.63
C VAL A 105 -16.31 9.66 19.38
N ARG A 106 -17.40 9.29 18.68
CA ARG A 106 -18.75 9.13 19.24
C ARG A 106 -19.68 8.38 18.29
N SER A 107 -20.83 7.93 18.78
CA SER A 107 -21.94 7.42 18.00
C SER A 107 -23.26 8.05 18.46
N PHE A 108 -24.27 8.06 17.58
CA PHE A 108 -25.62 8.55 17.89
C PHE A 108 -26.64 8.06 16.85
N GLY A 109 -27.91 8.44 17.02
CA GLY A 109 -28.97 8.17 16.04
C GLY A 109 -29.65 6.82 16.24
N LYS A 110 -29.82 6.39 17.49
CA LYS A 110 -30.52 5.15 17.87
C LYS A 110 -31.96 5.10 17.35
N GLU A 111 -32.59 6.26 17.21
CA GLU A 111 -33.92 6.46 16.61
C GLU A 111 -33.98 6.09 15.12
N TYR A 112 -32.83 5.95 14.46
CA TYR A 112 -32.71 5.52 13.07
C TYR A 112 -32.37 4.03 12.93
N HIS A 113 -32.33 3.29 14.04
CA HIS A 113 -32.15 1.84 14.01
C HIS A 113 -33.30 1.18 13.26
N GLY A 114 -33.01 0.55 12.12
CA GLY A 114 -34.05 0.00 11.24
C GLY A 114 -33.63 -0.11 9.80
#